data_AF-A0A645HXL3-F1
#
_entry.id   AF-A0A645HXL3-F1
#
_cell.length_a   1.000
_cell.length_b   1.000
_cell.length_c   1.000
_cell.angle_alpha   90.00
_cell.angle_beta   90.00
_cell.angle_gamma   90.00
#
_symmetry.space_group_name_H-M   'P 1'
#
loop_
_entity.id
_entity.type
_entity.pdbx_description
1 polymer ?
#
loop_
_entity_poly.entity_id
_entity_poly.type
_entity_poly.pdbx_seq_one_letter_code
_entity_poly.pdbx_strand_id
1 'polypeptide(L)' 'MKNKAGFGLGLTYVKSIVEEHGGTITAESKLNEGSKFILKMV' A
#
# COMPACT_ATOMS: atom_id res chain seq x y z
N MET A 1 4.58 25.87 -8.03
CA MET A 1 4.66 24.91 -6.90
C MET A 1 5.27 23.61 -7.44
N LYS A 2 6.47 23.23 -7.00
CA LYS A 2 7.04 21.91 -7.36
C LYS A 2 6.45 20.86 -6.42
N ASN A 3 5.47 20.09 -6.90
CA ASN A 3 5.12 18.83 -6.25
C ASN A 3 6.31 17.88 -6.45
N LYS A 4 7.17 17.73 -5.45
CA LYS A 4 8.16 16.65 -5.47
C LYS A 4 7.39 15.34 -5.45
N ALA A 5 7.39 14.61 -6.57
CA ALA A 5 6.89 13.25 -6.60
C ALA A 5 7.68 12.45 -5.55
N GLY A 6 6.98 11.83 -4.61
CA GLY A 6 7.60 10.93 -3.65
C GLY A 6 8.28 9.77 -4.38
N PHE A 7 9.33 9.20 -3.79
CA PHE A 7 10.12 8.12 -4.39
C PHE A 7 9.37 6.79 -4.58
N GLY A 8 8.06 6.73 -4.28
CA GLY A 8 7.25 5.52 -4.43
C GLY A 8 7.54 4.41 -3.40
N LEU A 9 8.33 4.70 -2.37
CA LEU A 9 8.82 3.67 -1.45
C LEU A 9 7.78 3.23 -0.40
N GLY A 10 6.72 4.01 -0.17
CA GLY A 10 5.76 3.77 0.91
C GLY A 10 5.10 2.38 0.87
N LEU A 11 4.48 2.01 -0.25
CA LEU A 11 3.83 0.69 -0.37
C LEU A 11 4.83 -0.47 -0.40
N THR A 12 6.06 -0.24 -0.88
CA THR A 12 7.13 -1.23 -0.82
C THR A 12 7.47 -1.56 0.63
N TYR A 13 7.66 -0.55 1.48
CA TYR A 13 7.90 -0.76 2.91
C TYR A 13 6.73 -1.47 3.59
N VAL A 14 5.50 -1.03 3.32
CA VAL A 14 4.30 -1.66 3.90
C VAL A 14 4.21 -3.14 3.52
N LYS A 15 4.47 -3.48 2.25
CA LYS A 15 4.46 -4.86 1.79
C LYS A 15 5.51 -5.70 2.53
N SER A 16 6.76 -5.23 2.59
CA SER A 16 7.84 -5.93 3.29
C SER A 16 7.51 -6.17 4.76
N ILE A 17 7.05 -5.14 5.48
CA ILE A 17 6.68 -5.26 6.89
C ILE A 17 5.56 -6.29 7.08
N VAL A 18 4.51 -6.23 6.26
CA VAL A 18 3.37 -7.15 6.39
C VAL A 18 3.80 -8.60 6.11
N GLU A 19 4.61 -8.84 5.07
CA GLU A 19 5.12 -10.18 4.73
C GLU A 19 6.08 -10.72 5.81
N GLU A 20 6.94 -9.89 6.39
CA GLU A 20 7.82 -10.26 7.51
C GLU A 20 7.05 -10.69 8.76
N HIS A 21 5.84 -10.18 8.95
CA HIS A 21 4.94 -10.58 10.05
C HIS A 21 3.99 -11.72 9.65
N GLY A 22 4.25 -12.39 8.52
CA GLY A 22 3.44 -13.50 8.01
C GLY A 22 2.08 -13.08 7.43
N GLY A 23 1.80 -11.78 7.35
CA GLY A 23 0.57 -11.25 6.79
C GLY A 23 0.59 -11.10 5.27
N THR A 24 -0.51 -10.59 4.73
CA THR A 24 -0.68 -10.26 3.31
C THR A 24 -1.32 -8.88 3.15
N ILE A 25 -1.00 -8.19 2.05
CA ILE A 25 -1.60 -6.91 1.68
C ILE A 25 -2.19 -6.97 0.26
N THR A 26 -3.37 -6.40 0.07
CA THR A 26 -4.05 -6.27 -1.22
C THR A 26 -4.61 -4.86 -1.39
N ALA A 27 -4.84 -4.44 -2.63
CA ALA A 27 -5.44 -3.16 -2.95
C ALA A 27 -6.62 -3.34 -3.91
N GLU A 28 -7.74 -2.72 -3.57
CA GLU A 28 -8.93 -2.63 -4.40
C GLU A 28 -9.12 -1.16 -4.76
N SER A 29 -9.41 -0.86 -6.02
CA SER A 29 -9.66 0.52 -6.45
C SER A 29 -10.80 0.55 -7.44
N LYS A 30 -11.62 1.60 -7.34
CA LYS A 30 -12.67 1.88 -8.30
C LYS A 30 -12.60 3.34 -8.71
N LEU A 31 -12.59 3.56 -10.02
CA LEU A 31 -12.50 4.90 -10.61
C LEU A 31 -13.63 5.77 -10.05
N ASN A 32 -13.29 6.99 -9.63
CA ASN A 32 -14.19 7.96 -9.00
C ASN A 32 -14.77 7.56 -7.62
N GLU A 33 -14.35 6.42 -7.04
CA GLU A 33 -14.79 5.97 -5.71
C GLU A 33 -13.62 5.82 -4.73
N GLY A 34 -12.39 5.80 -5.23
CA GLY A 34 -11.17 5.77 -4.44
C GLY A 34 -10.53 4.39 -4.38
N SER A 35 -9.66 4.22 -3.39
CA SER A 35 -8.86 3.00 -3.21
C SER A 35 -8.92 2.52 -1.76
N LYS A 36 -8.99 1.22 -1.59
CA LYS A 36 -8.95 0.51 -0.31
C LYS A 36 -7.72 -0.40 -0.28
N PHE A 37 -6.95 -0.31 0.79
CA PHE A 37 -5.82 -1.20 1.06
C PHE A 37 -6.20 -2.11 2.22
N ILE A 38 -6.06 -3.41 2.03
CA ILE A 38 -6.54 -4.44 2.96
C ILE A 38 -5.34 -5.25 3.41
N LEU A 39 -5.08 -5.24 4.72
CA LEU A 39 -4.05 -6.05 5.38
C LEU A 39 -4.72 -7.22 6.09
N LYS A 40 -4.16 -8.42 5.96
CA LYS A 40 -4.58 -9.62 6.69
C LYS A 40 -3.37 -10.19 7.40
N MET A 41 -3.46 -10.37 8.71
CA MET A 41 -2.41 -10.96 9.53
C MET A 41 -2.76 -12.43 9.82
N VAL A 42 -1.75 -13.26 10.08
CA VAL A 42 -1.92 -14.66 10.51
C VAL A 42 -2.05 -14.74 12.02
#